data_AF-A0AAU5L4I4-F1
#
_entry.id   AF-A0AAU5L4I4-F1
#
_cell.length_a   1.000
_cell.length_b   1.000
_cell.length_c   1.000
_cell.angle_alpha   90.00
_cell.angle_beta   90.00
_cell.angle_gamma   90.00
#
_symmetry.space_group_name_H-M   'P 1'
#
loop_
_entity.id
_entity.type
_entity.pdbx_description
1 polymer ?
#
loop_
_entity_poly.entity_id
_entity_poly.type
_entity_poly.pdbx_seq_one_letter_code
_entity_poly.pdbx_strand_id
1 'polypeptide(L)'
;MKEQGRAAPERVAGDSWPALSGRPVLRRTIAVGLVLTIALLAALAVRGVNALTLGRGAIETDRDRAELLAGLHPSQHPGAGRYYVPVGAVYTRLADGAPVAYLHYRLAGGPDVGVDDFLRTYDLPAPGPVAPLPSDLTAALGGDEPTEAQELAPMPAPSASPTPLPVATPSAAEPPTVSEPPSEPAPAPAEPVATPSPCASDDPPPSADPDTGAEATPAPDPAPEAAEPVAPRPATGLRSADDPPTPTETPTPSLTPAPTPTATHPVAGRRIYIVTVSNGLSGAADIYVRATG
;
A
#
# COMPACT_ATOMS: atom_id res chain seq x y z
N MET A 1 -52.44 -79.94 -21.07
CA MET A 1 -51.63 -79.42 -22.20
C MET A 1 -50.78 -78.28 -21.67
N LYS A 2 -49.48 -78.32 -21.99
CA LYS A 2 -48.41 -77.43 -21.50
C LYS A 2 -48.37 -76.18 -22.38
N GLU A 3 -48.39 -74.98 -21.80
CA GLU A 3 -47.87 -73.78 -22.48
C GLU A 3 -46.54 -73.39 -21.84
N GLN A 4 -45.52 -73.40 -22.69
CA GLN A 4 -44.12 -73.20 -22.39
C GLN A 4 -43.83 -71.71 -22.23
N GLY A 5 -43.12 -71.39 -21.14
CA GLY A 5 -42.54 -70.08 -20.89
C GLY A 5 -41.55 -69.67 -21.98
N ARG A 6 -41.69 -68.45 -22.46
CA ARG A 6 -40.78 -67.79 -23.40
C ARG A 6 -39.66 -67.13 -22.59
N ALA A 7 -38.49 -67.76 -22.55
CA ALA A 7 -37.29 -67.18 -21.97
C ALA A 7 -36.75 -66.06 -22.88
N ALA A 8 -36.45 -64.91 -22.28
CA ALA A 8 -35.77 -63.80 -22.94
C ALA A 8 -34.31 -64.19 -23.28
N PRO A 9 -33.70 -63.66 -24.35
CA PRO A 9 -32.31 -63.94 -24.66
C PRO A 9 -31.41 -63.26 -23.62
N GLU A 10 -30.72 -64.07 -22.82
CA GLU A 10 -29.53 -63.65 -22.08
C GLU A 10 -28.55 -62.98 -23.05
N ARG A 11 -28.34 -61.68 -22.88
CA ARG A 11 -27.19 -61.02 -23.48
C ARG A 11 -25.96 -61.49 -22.71
N VAL A 12 -25.29 -62.51 -23.24
CA VAL A 12 -23.93 -62.89 -22.82
C VAL A 12 -23.02 -61.71 -23.13
N ALA A 13 -22.78 -60.86 -22.14
CA ALA A 13 -21.69 -59.92 -22.16
C ALA A 13 -20.40 -60.74 -22.16
N GLY A 14 -19.80 -60.88 -23.34
CA GLY A 14 -18.51 -61.52 -23.49
C GLY A 14 -17.43 -60.66 -22.83
N ASP A 15 -17.18 -60.91 -21.55
CA ASP A 15 -16.01 -60.43 -20.80
C ASP A 15 -14.73 -61.15 -21.27
N SER A 16 -14.47 -61.16 -22.58
CA SER A 16 -13.19 -61.61 -23.12
C SER A 16 -12.35 -60.38 -23.44
N TRP A 17 -11.87 -59.70 -22.41
CA TRP A 17 -10.67 -58.88 -22.57
C TRP A 17 -9.54 -59.82 -23.01
N PRO A 18 -8.91 -59.62 -24.18
CA PRO A 18 -7.79 -60.46 -24.58
C PRO A 18 -6.71 -60.35 -23.51
N ALA A 19 -6.40 -61.46 -22.86
CA ALA A 19 -5.42 -61.51 -21.78
C ALA A 19 -4.10 -60.90 -22.26
N LEU A 20 -3.77 -59.71 -21.75
CA LEU A 20 -2.56 -58.94 -22.05
C LEU A 20 -1.29 -59.63 -21.52
N SER A 21 -1.36 -60.91 -21.13
CA SER A 21 -0.28 -61.66 -20.47
C SER A 21 0.82 -62.16 -21.40
N GLY A 22 0.54 -62.31 -22.70
CA GLY A 22 1.51 -62.88 -23.64
C GLY A 22 2.40 -61.88 -24.39
N ARG A 23 2.26 -60.56 -24.20
CA ARG A 23 2.93 -59.55 -25.03
C ARG A 23 3.73 -58.53 -24.20
N PRO A 24 5.02 -58.78 -23.90
CA PRO A 24 5.82 -57.92 -23.03
C PRO A 24 6.00 -56.50 -23.59
N VAL A 25 6.07 -56.37 -24.92
CA VAL A 25 6.18 -55.06 -25.60
C VAL A 25 4.91 -54.22 -25.39
N LEU A 26 3.73 -54.86 -25.45
CA LEU A 26 2.44 -54.18 -25.26
C LEU A 26 2.24 -53.72 -23.81
N ARG A 27 2.70 -54.51 -22.83
CA ARG A 27 2.69 -54.10 -21.42
C ARG A 27 3.57 -52.88 -21.18
N ARG A 28 4.76 -52.85 -21.81
CA ARG A 28 5.70 -51.74 -21.68
C ARG A 28 5.14 -50.46 -22.32
N THR A 29 4.51 -50.55 -23.49
CA THR A 29 3.89 -49.38 -24.12
C THR A 29 2.69 -48.86 -23.34
N ILE A 30 1.83 -49.74 -22.82
CA ILE A 30 0.70 -49.34 -21.96
C ILE A 30 1.20 -48.69 -20.67
N ALA A 31 2.20 -49.28 -20.01
CA ALA A 31 2.77 -48.72 -18.78
C ALA A 31 3.40 -47.34 -19.01
N VAL A 32 4.18 -47.17 -20.09
CA VAL A 32 4.78 -45.88 -20.45
C VAL A 32 3.70 -44.85 -20.78
N GLY A 33 2.66 -45.24 -21.54
CA GLY A 33 1.53 -44.36 -21.86
C GLY A 33 0.76 -43.91 -20.62
N LEU A 34 0.52 -44.82 -19.68
CA LEU A 34 -0.15 -44.52 -18.41
C LEU A 34 0.69 -43.55 -17.55
N VAL A 35 2.00 -43.79 -17.42
CA VAL A 35 2.91 -42.91 -16.69
C VAL A 35 2.95 -41.52 -17.32
N LEU A 36 3.02 -41.41 -18.64
CA LEU A 36 2.99 -40.11 -19.33
C LEU A 36 1.66 -39.38 -19.12
N THR A 37 0.55 -40.12 -19.12
CA THR A 37 -0.78 -39.53 -18.89
C THR A 37 -0.91 -39.01 -17.45
N ILE A 38 -0.44 -39.79 -16.46
CA ILE A 38 -0.43 -39.36 -15.06
C ILE A 38 0.49 -38.16 -14.87
N ALA A 39 1.68 -38.15 -15.48
CA ALA A 39 2.60 -37.03 -15.42
C ALA A 39 2.02 -35.76 -16.04
N LEU A 40 1.34 -35.89 -17.19
CA LEU A 40 0.65 -34.76 -17.84
C LEU A 40 -0.49 -34.22 -16.97
N LEU A 41 -1.32 -35.09 -16.40
CA LEU A 41 -2.39 -34.69 -15.48
C LEU A 41 -1.83 -33.99 -14.24
N ALA A 42 -0.75 -34.50 -13.66
CA ALA A 42 -0.08 -33.86 -12.53
C ALA A 42 0.48 -32.48 -12.90
N ALA A 43 1.12 -32.34 -14.07
CA ALA A 43 1.63 -31.05 -14.54
C ALA A 43 0.49 -30.03 -14.78
N LEU A 44 -0.64 -30.47 -15.35
CA LEU A 44 -1.82 -29.64 -15.53
C LEU A 44 -2.46 -29.25 -14.19
N ALA A 45 -2.51 -30.17 -13.22
CA ALA A 45 -3.01 -29.89 -11.88
C ALA A 45 -2.12 -28.87 -11.16
N VAL A 46 -0.80 -29.05 -11.18
CA VAL A 46 0.17 -28.08 -10.60
C VAL A 46 0.03 -26.73 -11.30
N ARG A 47 -0.07 -26.70 -12.62
CA ARG A 47 -0.28 -25.44 -13.37
C ARG A 47 -1.62 -24.79 -13.05
N GLY A 48 -2.69 -25.56 -12.88
CA GLY A 48 -4.01 -25.07 -12.49
C GLY A 48 -4.03 -24.49 -11.09
N VAL A 49 -3.42 -25.18 -10.12
CA VAL A 49 -3.23 -24.67 -8.76
C VAL A 49 -2.39 -23.40 -8.79
N ASN A 50 -1.27 -23.39 -9.51
CA ASN A 50 -0.41 -22.23 -9.60
C ASN A 50 -1.09 -21.04 -10.30
N ALA A 51 -1.95 -21.28 -11.29
CA ALA A 51 -2.78 -20.25 -11.91
C ALA A 51 -3.91 -19.76 -10.99
N LEU A 52 -4.43 -20.60 -10.09
CA LEU A 52 -5.41 -20.18 -9.09
C LEU A 52 -4.75 -19.40 -7.94
N THR A 53 -3.51 -19.74 -7.57
CA THR A 53 -2.79 -19.08 -6.48
C THR A 53 -2.03 -17.84 -6.94
N LEU A 54 -1.47 -17.83 -8.16
CA LEU A 54 -0.73 -16.68 -8.72
C LEU A 54 -1.54 -15.87 -9.74
N GLY A 55 -2.55 -16.47 -10.37
CA GLY A 55 -3.33 -15.86 -11.47
C GLY A 55 -4.65 -15.22 -11.05
N ARG A 56 -5.00 -15.23 -9.76
CA ARG A 56 -5.74 -14.08 -9.22
C ARG A 56 -4.76 -12.91 -9.18
N GLY A 57 -4.51 -12.31 -10.35
CA GLY A 57 -4.00 -10.94 -10.39
C GLY A 57 -4.84 -10.15 -9.40
N ALA A 58 -4.18 -9.41 -8.51
CA ALA A 58 -4.80 -8.75 -7.37
C ALA A 58 -6.14 -8.16 -7.82
N ILE A 59 -7.24 -8.78 -7.37
CA ILE A 59 -8.56 -8.29 -7.71
C ILE A 59 -8.58 -6.92 -7.09
N GLU A 60 -8.62 -5.89 -7.92
CA GLU A 60 -8.64 -4.51 -7.49
C GLU A 60 -9.80 -4.38 -6.49
N THR A 61 -9.44 -4.21 -5.23
CA THR A 61 -10.38 -4.13 -4.13
C THR A 61 -11.08 -2.77 -4.21
N ASP A 62 -12.24 -2.63 -3.56
CA ASP A 62 -12.87 -1.29 -3.45
C ASP A 62 -11.95 -0.28 -2.76
N ARG A 63 -11.08 -0.76 -1.88
CA ARG A 63 -10.01 0.04 -1.31
C ARG A 63 -9.00 0.49 -2.37
N ASP A 64 -8.49 -0.41 -3.20
CA ASP A 64 -7.52 -0.03 -4.25
C ASP A 64 -8.15 1.00 -5.21
N ARG A 65 -9.42 0.78 -5.61
CA ARG A 65 -10.21 1.74 -6.41
C ARG A 65 -10.34 3.10 -5.72
N ALA A 66 -10.63 3.11 -4.42
CA ALA A 66 -10.75 4.32 -3.64
C ALA A 66 -9.41 5.08 -3.52
N GLU A 67 -8.32 4.36 -3.24
CA GLU A 67 -6.97 4.94 -3.15
C GLU A 67 -6.50 5.46 -4.52
N LEU A 68 -6.80 4.75 -5.61
CA LEU A 68 -6.50 5.19 -6.98
C LEU A 68 -7.28 6.46 -7.35
N LEU A 69 -8.58 6.48 -7.05
CA LEU A 69 -9.42 7.66 -7.28
C LEU A 69 -8.95 8.86 -6.44
N ALA A 70 -8.53 8.61 -5.20
CA ALA A 70 -7.99 9.64 -4.33
C ALA A 70 -6.55 10.06 -4.69
N GLY A 71 -5.89 9.41 -5.65
CA GLY A 71 -4.50 9.74 -5.96
C GLY A 71 -3.54 9.42 -4.82
N LEU A 72 -3.86 8.44 -3.98
CA LEU A 72 -3.06 8.02 -2.80
C LEU A 72 -2.57 6.57 -2.93
N HIS A 73 -2.86 5.92 -4.06
CA HIS A 73 -2.45 4.53 -4.27
C HIS A 73 -0.93 4.44 -4.44
N PRO A 74 -0.26 3.40 -3.90
CA PRO A 74 1.19 3.25 -4.01
C PRO A 74 1.75 3.33 -5.44
N SER A 75 1.00 2.84 -6.43
CA SER A 75 1.40 2.89 -7.83
C SER A 75 1.47 4.31 -8.43
N GLN A 76 0.80 5.29 -7.80
CA GLN A 76 0.82 6.69 -8.20
C GLN A 76 2.00 7.46 -7.57
N HIS A 77 2.68 6.86 -6.59
CA HIS A 77 3.78 7.47 -5.83
C HIS A 77 5.01 6.55 -5.82
N PRO A 78 5.61 6.25 -6.99
CA PRO A 78 6.76 5.36 -7.06
C PRO A 78 7.94 5.97 -6.30
N GLY A 79 8.58 5.16 -5.44
CA GLY A 79 9.78 5.57 -4.71
C GLY A 79 9.55 6.30 -3.39
N ALA A 80 8.31 6.42 -2.92
CA ALA A 80 8.00 7.04 -1.63
C ALA A 80 8.55 6.25 -0.41
N GLY A 81 9.01 5.00 -0.61
CA GLY A 81 9.69 4.17 0.39
C GLY A 81 8.77 3.57 1.45
N ARG A 82 7.63 4.21 1.71
CA ARG A 82 6.57 3.79 2.63
C ARG A 82 5.22 4.21 2.06
N TYR A 83 4.17 3.50 2.45
CA TYR A 83 2.80 3.82 2.07
C TYR A 83 1.90 3.63 3.27
N TYR A 84 0.93 4.51 3.41
CA TYR A 84 -0.06 4.45 4.46
C TYR A 84 -1.22 3.56 4.05
N VAL A 85 -1.78 2.85 5.01
CA VAL A 85 -2.87 1.89 4.84
C VAL A 85 -4.11 2.50 5.50
N PRO A 86 -5.19 2.81 4.76
CA PRO A 86 -6.43 3.28 5.39
C PRO A 86 -7.00 2.21 6.31
N VAL A 87 -7.53 2.65 7.44
CA VAL A 87 -8.32 1.82 8.37
C VAL A 87 -9.77 1.70 7.92
N GLY A 88 -10.26 2.65 7.13
CA GLY A 88 -11.57 2.62 6.48
C GLY A 88 -11.47 3.08 5.02
N ALA A 89 -12.12 2.35 4.11
CA ALA A 89 -12.16 2.70 2.69
C ALA A 89 -13.50 2.30 2.09
N VAL A 90 -14.17 3.26 1.44
CA VAL A 90 -15.45 3.05 0.75
C VAL A 90 -15.33 3.62 -0.66
N TYR A 91 -15.59 2.77 -1.65
CA TYR A 91 -15.74 3.17 -3.04
C TYR A 91 -17.20 2.98 -3.45
N THR A 92 -17.83 4.05 -3.93
CA THR A 92 -19.22 4.02 -4.37
C THR A 92 -19.42 4.96 -5.56
N ARG A 93 -20.67 5.10 -6.00
CA ARG A 93 -21.06 6.04 -7.05
C ARG A 93 -22.16 6.97 -6.54
N LEU A 94 -22.09 8.24 -6.91
CA LEU A 94 -23.17 9.19 -6.70
C LEU A 94 -24.40 8.80 -7.53
N ALA A 95 -25.53 9.48 -7.27
CA ALA A 95 -26.78 9.27 -8.00
C ALA A 95 -26.65 9.54 -9.52
N ASP A 96 -25.69 10.38 -9.93
CA ASP A 96 -25.34 10.66 -11.33
C ASP A 96 -24.39 9.61 -11.94
N GLY A 97 -23.95 8.62 -11.17
CA GLY A 97 -23.03 7.56 -11.57
C GLY A 97 -21.55 7.92 -11.42
N ALA A 98 -21.20 9.16 -11.04
CA ALA A 98 -19.83 9.59 -10.83
C ALA A 98 -19.20 8.82 -9.65
N PRO A 99 -17.96 8.30 -9.79
CA PRO A 99 -17.31 7.58 -8.72
C PRO A 99 -16.94 8.51 -7.56
N VAL A 100 -17.09 8.02 -6.34
CA VAL A 100 -16.64 8.71 -5.13
C VAL A 100 -15.95 7.73 -4.19
N ALA A 101 -14.88 8.21 -3.58
CA ALA A 101 -14.07 7.50 -2.62
C ALA A 101 -14.06 8.26 -1.28
N TYR A 102 -14.25 7.50 -0.20
CA TYR A 102 -14.08 7.94 1.17
C TYR A 102 -13.00 7.09 1.82
N LEU A 103 -11.95 7.74 2.37
CA LEU A 103 -10.84 7.05 3.03
C LEU A 103 -10.65 7.64 4.42
N HIS A 104 -10.29 6.77 5.36
CA HIS A 104 -9.89 7.14 6.72
C HIS A 104 -8.55 6.50 7.04
N TYR A 105 -7.56 7.32 7.38
CA TYR A 105 -6.25 6.91 7.86
C TYR A 105 -6.12 7.29 9.33
N ARG A 106 -5.52 6.40 10.12
CA ARG A 106 -5.16 6.67 11.51
C ARG A 106 -3.65 6.66 11.64
N LEU A 107 -3.09 7.79 12.04
CA LEU A 107 -1.66 7.96 12.28
C LEU A 107 -1.41 7.95 13.79
N ALA A 108 -0.60 7.00 14.26
CA ALA A 108 -0.24 6.90 15.66
C ALA A 108 0.69 8.03 16.14
N GLY A 109 1.33 8.74 15.21
CA GLY A 109 2.38 9.72 15.52
C GLY A 109 3.74 9.06 15.80
N GLY A 110 4.75 9.89 16.06
CA GLY A 110 6.13 9.47 16.29
C GLY A 110 7.15 10.28 15.48
N PRO A 111 8.46 9.97 15.65
CA PRO A 111 9.53 10.70 14.97
C PRO A 111 9.54 10.44 13.45
N ASP A 112 9.12 9.25 13.03
CA ASP A 112 9.14 8.84 11.63
C ASP A 112 7.75 8.83 11.00
N VAL A 113 6.68 8.68 11.79
CA VAL A 113 5.32 8.46 11.28
C VAL A 113 4.43 9.56 11.84
N GLY A 114 3.87 10.41 10.98
CA GLY A 114 3.01 11.51 11.40
C GLY A 114 2.44 12.27 10.22
N VAL A 115 1.66 13.32 10.52
CA VAL A 115 1.03 14.16 9.50
C VAL A 115 2.05 14.67 8.46
N ASP A 116 3.19 15.20 8.89
CA ASP A 116 4.20 15.74 7.96
C ASP A 116 4.76 14.67 7.02
N ASP A 117 5.01 13.47 7.53
CA ASP A 117 5.48 12.34 6.72
C ASP A 117 4.41 11.84 5.75
N PHE A 118 3.14 11.79 6.19
CA PHE A 118 2.00 11.48 5.32
C PHE A 118 1.88 12.49 4.18
N LEU A 119 1.90 13.78 4.50
CA LEU A 119 1.81 14.84 3.50
C LEU A 119 2.96 14.78 2.50
N ARG A 120 4.18 14.57 3.01
CA ARG A 120 5.37 14.41 2.17
C ARG A 120 5.33 13.17 1.28
N THR A 121 4.87 12.04 1.81
CA THR A 121 4.79 10.74 1.08
C THR A 121 3.92 10.87 -0.17
N TYR A 122 2.88 11.69 -0.11
CA TYR A 122 1.88 11.85 -1.17
C TYR A 122 1.95 13.22 -1.89
N ASP A 123 3.02 13.99 -1.67
CA ASP A 123 3.22 15.33 -2.24
C ASP A 123 2.01 16.26 -2.02
N LEU A 124 1.50 16.27 -0.80
CA LEU A 124 0.31 17.03 -0.41
C LEU A 124 0.70 18.38 0.22
N PRO A 125 -0.08 19.45 0.00
CA PRO A 125 0.16 20.74 0.62
C PRO A 125 -0.03 20.68 2.14
N ALA A 126 0.50 21.69 2.83
CA ALA A 126 0.29 21.85 4.26
C ALA A 126 -1.21 21.94 4.60
N PRO A 127 -1.61 21.54 5.82
CA PRO A 127 -2.98 21.69 6.29
C PRO A 127 -3.41 23.16 6.23
N GLY A 128 -4.62 23.41 5.75
CA GLY A 128 -5.22 24.73 5.66
C GLY A 128 -6.14 25.04 6.85
N PRO A 129 -7.11 25.95 6.68
CA PRO A 129 -8.00 26.34 7.76
C PRO A 129 -8.93 25.20 8.18
N VAL A 130 -9.46 25.32 9.39
CA VAL A 130 -10.50 24.41 9.89
C VAL A 130 -11.78 24.61 9.07
N ALA A 131 -12.37 23.52 8.62
CA ALA A 131 -13.59 23.46 7.84
C ALA A 131 -14.50 22.31 8.31
N PRO A 132 -15.82 22.42 8.12
CA PRO A 132 -16.74 21.35 8.48
C PRO A 132 -16.55 20.12 7.58
N LEU A 133 -16.65 18.93 8.18
CA LEU A 133 -16.62 17.67 7.42
C LEU A 133 -17.88 17.53 6.55
N PRO A 134 -17.76 17.04 5.31
CA PRO A 134 -18.90 16.72 4.48
C PRO A 134 -19.75 15.61 5.12
N SER A 135 -21.07 15.81 5.19
CA SER A 135 -21.98 14.85 5.84
C SER A 135 -22.01 13.48 5.15
N ASP A 136 -21.74 13.44 3.85
CA ASP A 136 -21.64 12.18 3.09
C ASP A 136 -20.41 11.38 3.47
N LEU A 137 -19.30 12.04 3.84
CA LEU A 137 -18.10 11.39 4.34
C LEU A 137 -18.37 10.73 5.70
N THR A 138 -18.97 11.46 6.63
CA THR A 138 -19.30 10.94 7.97
C THR A 138 -20.31 9.80 7.91
N ALA A 139 -21.30 9.90 7.04
CA ALA A 139 -22.26 8.82 6.81
C ALA A 139 -21.60 7.56 6.22
N ALA A 140 -20.61 7.70 5.34
CA ALA A 140 -19.96 6.57 4.67
C ALA A 140 -18.99 5.81 5.58
N LEU A 141 -18.26 6.52 6.45
CA LEU A 141 -17.25 5.91 7.32
C LEU A 141 -17.80 5.49 8.69
N GLY A 142 -18.99 5.99 9.07
CA GLY A 142 -19.76 5.50 10.22
C GLY A 142 -19.10 5.70 11.58
N GLY A 143 -18.10 6.58 11.66
CA GLY A 143 -17.31 6.83 12.87
C GLY A 143 -17.77 8.02 13.69
N ASP A 144 -17.21 8.13 14.90
CA ASP A 144 -17.28 9.30 15.79
C ASP A 144 -16.34 10.40 15.25
N GLU A 145 -16.61 10.83 14.03
CA GLU A 145 -15.79 11.84 13.35
C GLU A 145 -16.06 13.23 13.95
N PRO A 146 -15.04 14.09 14.06
CA PRO A 146 -15.26 15.43 14.53
C PRO A 146 -16.06 16.25 13.51
N THR A 147 -16.86 17.18 14.00
CA THR A 147 -17.65 18.09 13.16
C THR A 147 -16.77 18.94 12.23
N GLU A 148 -15.53 19.22 12.64
CA GLU A 148 -14.60 20.11 11.96
C GLU A 148 -13.17 19.54 11.95
N ALA A 149 -12.42 19.85 10.90
CA ALA A 149 -11.02 19.44 10.74
C ALA A 149 -10.25 20.43 9.86
N GLN A 150 -8.93 20.40 9.92
CA GLN A 150 -8.08 21.21 9.03
C GLN A 150 -8.18 20.65 7.62
N GLU A 151 -8.74 21.42 6.70
CA GLU A 151 -8.82 21.04 5.29
C GLU A 151 -7.53 21.43 4.57
N LEU A 152 -6.95 20.52 3.79
CA LEU A 152 -5.78 20.85 2.97
C LEU A 152 -6.11 21.96 1.98
N ALA A 153 -5.16 22.87 1.79
CA ALA A 153 -5.30 23.89 0.75
C ALA A 153 -5.50 23.24 -0.63
N PRO A 154 -6.35 23.80 -1.50
CA PRO A 154 -6.47 23.32 -2.86
C PRO A 154 -5.09 23.37 -3.52
N MET A 155 -4.68 22.26 -4.15
CA MET A 155 -3.41 22.25 -4.88
C MET A 155 -3.43 23.37 -5.92
N PRO A 156 -2.33 24.14 -6.06
CA PRO A 156 -2.24 25.14 -7.11
C PRO A 156 -2.45 24.42 -8.45
N ALA A 157 -3.44 24.88 -9.22
CA ALA A 157 -3.66 24.37 -10.56
C ALA A 157 -2.33 24.43 -11.34
N PRO A 158 -2.01 23.44 -12.19
CA PRO A 158 -0.82 23.51 -13.01
C PRO A 158 -0.86 24.83 -13.77
N SER A 159 0.09 25.71 -13.43
CA SER A 159 0.19 27.05 -13.99
C SER A 159 0.22 26.90 -15.50
N ALA A 160 -0.86 27.30 -16.17
CA ALA A 160 -0.92 27.28 -17.63
C ALA A 160 0.32 28.03 -18.12
N SER A 161 1.18 27.36 -18.87
CA SER A 161 2.44 27.94 -19.35
C SER A 161 2.15 29.32 -19.93
N PRO A 162 2.86 30.39 -19.51
CA PRO A 162 2.66 31.69 -20.10
C PRO A 162 2.94 31.57 -21.60
N THR A 163 1.94 31.92 -22.41
CA THR A 163 2.09 32.14 -23.85
C THR A 163 3.38 32.92 -24.09
N PRO A 164 4.29 32.44 -24.97
CA PRO A 164 5.53 33.16 -25.22
C PRO A 164 5.23 34.54 -25.80
N LEU A 165 5.44 35.58 -24.99
CA LEU A 165 5.44 36.97 -25.45
C LEU A 165 6.61 37.16 -26.42
N PRO A 166 6.44 37.85 -27.56
CA PRO A 166 7.52 38.09 -28.51
C PRO A 166 8.62 38.93 -27.84
N VAL A 167 9.85 38.42 -27.95
CA VAL A 167 11.09 39.03 -27.46
C VAL A 167 11.24 40.43 -28.07
N ALA A 168 11.13 41.46 -27.24
CA ALA A 168 11.61 42.80 -27.55
C ALA A 168 13.03 42.96 -26.98
N THR A 169 13.95 43.25 -27.89
CA THR A 169 15.37 43.60 -27.70
C THR A 169 15.61 44.55 -26.53
N PRO A 170 16.51 44.23 -25.57
CA PRO A 170 16.88 45.20 -24.53
C PRO A 170 17.84 46.26 -25.09
N SER A 171 17.40 47.52 -25.03
CA SER A 171 18.22 48.70 -25.22
C SER A 171 18.90 49.06 -23.90
N ALA A 172 20.21 49.27 -23.95
CA ALA A 172 21.08 49.63 -22.85
C ALA A 172 20.65 50.93 -22.14
N ALA A 173 20.66 50.92 -20.80
CA ALA A 173 20.78 52.12 -19.97
C ALA A 173 21.25 51.76 -18.55
N GLU A 174 22.49 52.19 -18.27
CA GLU A 174 23.13 52.67 -17.04
C GLU A 174 22.96 51.96 -15.66
N PRO A 175 24.07 51.79 -14.91
CA PRO A 175 24.05 51.30 -13.53
C PRO A 175 23.89 52.44 -12.51
N PRO A 176 23.05 52.28 -11.47
CA PRO A 176 23.16 53.11 -10.27
C PRO A 176 24.05 52.45 -9.20
N THR A 177 25.13 53.16 -8.93
CA THR A 177 25.77 53.51 -7.64
C THR A 177 25.41 52.69 -6.39
N VAL A 178 26.46 52.07 -5.85
CA VAL A 178 26.63 51.51 -4.50
C VAL A 178 26.30 52.54 -3.41
N SER A 179 25.52 52.14 -2.41
CA SER A 179 25.52 52.78 -1.08
C SER A 179 25.21 51.72 -0.01
N GLU A 180 26.23 51.43 0.80
CA GLU A 180 26.17 50.70 2.07
C GLU A 180 26.49 51.71 3.19
N PRO A 181 26.39 51.34 4.48
CA PRO A 181 25.27 51.53 5.40
C PRO A 181 25.63 52.63 6.45
N PRO A 182 24.89 52.88 7.58
CA PRO A 182 24.88 51.96 8.74
C PRO A 182 23.63 52.03 9.66
N SER A 183 23.69 51.19 10.70
CA SER A 183 23.15 51.43 12.06
C SER A 183 21.88 50.67 12.46
N GLU A 184 22.13 49.47 12.95
CA GLU A 184 21.57 48.88 14.17
C GLU A 184 21.35 49.90 15.30
N PRO A 185 20.21 49.82 16.00
CA PRO A 185 20.22 49.99 17.45
C PRO A 185 19.55 48.84 18.20
N ALA A 186 20.29 48.46 19.24
CA ALA A 186 20.05 47.58 20.37
C ALA A 186 18.60 47.32 20.86
N PRO A 187 18.38 46.15 21.52
CA PRO A 187 17.10 45.73 22.07
C PRO A 187 16.79 46.41 23.41
N ALA A 188 15.50 46.63 23.67
CA ALA A 188 14.95 47.16 24.92
C ALA A 188 13.98 46.11 25.54
N PRO A 189 13.65 46.21 26.84
CA PRO A 189 13.90 45.14 27.81
C PRO A 189 12.69 44.24 28.08
N ALA A 190 13.01 43.12 28.73
CA ALA A 190 12.13 42.08 29.23
C ALA A 190 11.18 42.53 30.36
N GLU A 191 10.16 41.66 30.57
CA GLU A 191 9.34 41.41 31.78
C GLU A 191 7.98 42.15 31.89
N PRO A 192 6.93 41.54 32.51
CA PRO A 192 7.00 40.45 33.48
C PRO A 192 6.11 39.22 33.27
N VAL A 193 6.66 38.15 33.87
CA VAL A 193 6.06 36.92 34.38
C VAL A 193 4.61 37.07 34.86
N ALA A 194 3.70 36.31 34.26
CA ALA A 194 2.43 35.94 34.89
C ALA A 194 2.56 34.51 35.44
N THR A 195 2.60 34.42 36.76
CA THR A 195 2.61 33.20 37.56
C THR A 195 1.30 32.42 37.37
N PRO A 196 1.34 31.07 37.33
CA PRO A 196 0.16 30.23 37.13
C PRO A 196 -0.80 30.27 38.34
N SER A 197 -2.10 30.22 38.06
CA SER A 197 -3.13 29.87 39.06
C SER A 197 -3.25 28.34 39.17
N PRO A 198 -3.05 27.73 40.35
CA PRO A 198 -3.41 26.35 40.61
C PRO A 198 -4.69 26.30 41.45
N CYS A 199 -5.77 25.77 40.90
CA CYS A 199 -7.00 25.33 41.57
C CYS A 199 -7.78 24.56 40.49
N ALA A 200 -8.31 23.35 40.66
CA ALA A 200 -8.58 22.59 41.85
C ALA A 200 -8.57 21.10 41.49
N SER A 201 -8.07 20.30 42.43
CA SER A 201 -8.36 18.88 42.52
C SER A 201 -9.85 18.68 42.78
N ASP A 202 -10.54 17.99 41.88
CA ASP A 202 -11.77 17.27 42.21
C ASP A 202 -11.49 15.78 42.01
N ASP A 203 -11.14 15.14 43.11
CA ASP A 203 -11.23 13.70 43.34
C ASP A 203 -12.32 13.56 44.42
N PRO A 204 -13.47 12.92 44.13
CA PRO A 204 -13.68 11.58 44.73
C PRO A 204 -14.70 10.71 43.94
N PRO A 205 -15.05 9.49 44.42
CA PRO A 205 -14.32 8.52 45.23
C PRO A 205 -14.13 7.16 44.50
N PRO A 206 -13.23 6.29 44.98
CA PRO A 206 -13.20 4.88 44.59
C PRO A 206 -14.30 4.12 45.33
N SER A 207 -15.13 3.35 44.63
CA SER A 207 -16.03 2.40 45.28
C SER A 207 -16.35 1.20 44.40
N ALA A 208 -16.12 0.05 45.03
CA ALA A 208 -16.70 -1.27 44.81
C ALA A 208 -16.15 -2.11 43.65
N ASP A 209 -15.00 -2.72 43.93
CA ASP A 209 -14.84 -4.16 44.22
C ASP A 209 -15.24 -5.27 43.20
N PRO A 210 -14.57 -6.43 43.32
CA PRO A 210 -14.32 -7.37 42.24
C PRO A 210 -15.11 -8.67 42.40
N ASP A 211 -15.65 -9.18 41.30
CA ASP A 211 -16.10 -10.57 41.15
C ASP A 211 -16.66 -10.70 39.73
N THR A 212 -16.50 -11.73 38.91
CA THR A 212 -16.04 -13.11 39.04
C THR A 212 -15.91 -13.57 37.58
N GLY A 213 -14.91 -14.37 37.19
CA GLY A 213 -15.05 -15.06 35.90
C GLY A 213 -13.79 -15.61 35.25
N ALA A 214 -13.35 -16.76 35.76
CA ALA A 214 -12.69 -17.83 35.00
C ALA A 214 -11.36 -17.50 34.30
N GLU A 215 -10.27 -17.84 35.01
CA GLU A 215 -9.06 -18.37 34.39
C GLU A 215 -9.44 -19.54 33.44
N ALA A 216 -9.40 -19.28 32.14
CA ALA A 216 -9.21 -20.33 31.16
C ALA A 216 -7.70 -20.54 31.00
N THR A 217 -7.20 -21.64 31.57
CA THR A 217 -5.84 -22.14 31.37
C THR A 217 -5.55 -22.30 29.88
N PRO A 218 -4.60 -21.58 29.27
CA PRO A 218 -4.13 -21.95 27.94
C PRO A 218 -3.29 -23.22 28.06
N ALA A 219 -3.67 -24.24 27.29
CA ALA A 219 -2.88 -25.44 27.11
C ALA A 219 -1.45 -25.07 26.64
N PRO A 220 -0.41 -25.82 27.07
CA PRO A 220 0.94 -25.56 26.61
C PRO A 220 1.05 -25.83 25.10
N ASP A 221 1.46 -24.78 24.39
CA ASP A 221 1.81 -24.79 22.98
C ASP A 221 2.96 -25.79 22.74
N PRO A 222 2.86 -26.72 21.76
CA PRO A 222 3.98 -27.59 21.43
C PRO A 222 5.12 -26.76 20.85
N ALA A 223 6.26 -26.81 21.55
CA ALA A 223 7.51 -26.18 21.14
C ALA A 223 7.85 -26.51 19.67
N PRO A 224 8.21 -25.51 18.84
CA PRO A 224 8.75 -25.78 17.52
C PRO A 224 10.11 -26.46 17.65
N GLU A 225 10.23 -27.64 17.03
CA GLU A 225 11.50 -28.34 16.83
C GLU A 225 12.53 -27.38 16.27
N ALA A 226 13.65 -27.27 16.98
CA ALA A 226 14.83 -26.55 16.54
C ALA A 226 15.35 -27.19 15.24
N ALA A 227 15.07 -26.53 14.11
CA ALA A 227 15.74 -26.83 12.85
C ALA A 227 17.23 -26.52 13.01
N GLU A 228 18.06 -27.55 12.82
CA GLU A 228 19.51 -27.45 12.86
C GLU A 228 20.03 -26.43 11.84
N PRO A 229 21.01 -25.58 12.20
CA PRO A 229 21.64 -24.67 11.26
C PRO A 229 22.53 -25.44 10.27
N VAL A 230 22.08 -25.52 9.02
CA VAL A 230 22.91 -25.98 7.90
C VAL A 230 24.05 -24.99 7.69
N ALA A 231 25.26 -25.41 8.03
CA ALA A 231 26.49 -24.64 7.82
C ALA A 231 26.72 -24.36 6.32
N PRO A 232 27.11 -23.13 5.94
CA PRO A 232 27.49 -22.81 4.57
C PRO A 232 28.83 -23.46 4.21
N ARG A 233 28.85 -24.23 3.12
CA ARG A 233 30.08 -24.79 2.53
C ARG A 233 30.99 -23.68 1.99
N PRO A 234 32.30 -23.69 2.26
CA PRO A 234 33.23 -22.79 1.62
C PRO A 234 33.46 -23.18 0.15
N ALA A 235 33.19 -22.25 -0.77
CA ALA A 235 33.56 -22.38 -2.17
C ALA A 235 35.06 -22.11 -2.34
N THR A 236 35.88 -23.16 -2.38
CA THR A 236 37.25 -23.08 -2.92
C THR A 236 37.20 -23.00 -4.44
N GLY A 237 37.15 -21.77 -4.96
CA GLY A 237 37.37 -21.47 -6.38
C GLY A 237 38.79 -20.96 -6.60
N LEU A 238 39.66 -21.84 -7.10
CA LEU A 238 41.00 -21.54 -7.60
C LEU A 238 40.91 -20.47 -8.71
N ARG A 239 41.53 -19.30 -8.50
CA ARG A 239 41.77 -18.31 -9.57
C ARG A 239 43.10 -18.65 -10.25
N SER A 240 43.02 -18.98 -11.54
CA SER A 240 44.16 -18.99 -12.45
C SER A 240 44.78 -17.60 -12.55
N ALA A 241 46.09 -17.54 -12.39
CA ALA A 241 46.91 -16.40 -12.75
C ALA A 241 47.34 -16.58 -14.21
N ASP A 242 46.71 -15.84 -15.12
CA ASP A 242 47.27 -15.41 -16.41
C ASP A 242 46.23 -14.57 -17.13
N ASP A 243 46.28 -13.25 -16.92
CA ASP A 243 45.64 -12.29 -17.81
C ASP A 243 46.50 -11.00 -17.85
N PRO A 244 46.94 -10.53 -19.03
CA PRO A 244 47.80 -9.35 -19.16
C PRO A 244 47.05 -8.04 -18.85
N PRO A 245 47.76 -6.98 -18.43
CA PRO A 245 47.11 -5.73 -18.03
C PRO A 245 46.42 -5.06 -19.23
N THR A 246 45.09 -4.93 -19.11
CA THR A 246 44.25 -4.14 -20.00
C THR A 246 44.47 -2.64 -19.71
N PRO A 247 44.53 -1.76 -20.73
CA PRO A 247 44.73 -0.33 -20.53
C PRO A 247 43.61 0.31 -19.72
N THR A 248 44.01 1.16 -18.76
CA THR A 248 43.15 1.99 -17.92
C THR A 248 42.23 2.86 -18.77
N GLU A 249 40.95 2.51 -18.84
CA GLU A 249 39.92 3.41 -19.34
C GLU A 249 39.59 4.47 -18.29
N THR A 250 39.77 5.73 -18.67
CA THR A 250 39.33 6.92 -17.94
C THR A 250 37.85 6.80 -17.58
N PRO A 251 37.45 7.00 -16.31
CA PRO A 251 36.04 6.96 -15.94
C PRO A 251 35.30 8.10 -16.64
N THR A 252 34.42 7.72 -17.58
CA THR A 252 33.38 8.61 -18.10
C THR A 252 32.51 9.02 -16.92
N PRO A 253 32.24 10.32 -16.68
CA PRO A 253 31.33 10.73 -15.63
C PRO A 253 29.98 10.08 -15.87
N SER A 254 29.57 9.23 -14.93
CA SER A 254 28.23 8.64 -14.91
C SER A 254 27.24 9.80 -14.83
N LEU A 255 26.48 10.00 -15.91
CA LEU A 255 25.34 10.90 -15.91
C LEU A 255 24.34 10.34 -14.90
N THR A 256 24.35 10.89 -13.68
CA THR A 256 23.30 10.69 -12.70
C THR A 256 21.96 10.86 -13.42
N PRO A 257 21.11 9.82 -13.50
CA PRO A 257 19.79 10.00 -14.05
C PRO A 257 19.09 11.06 -13.19
N ALA A 258 18.65 12.14 -13.83
CA ALA A 258 17.86 13.15 -13.18
C ALA A 258 16.67 12.47 -12.48
N PRO A 259 16.29 12.90 -11.25
CA PRO A 259 15.07 12.38 -10.64
C PRO A 259 13.94 12.60 -11.63
N THR A 260 13.29 11.50 -12.00
CA THR A 260 12.08 11.57 -12.83
C THR A 260 11.12 12.50 -12.11
N PRO A 261 10.60 13.56 -12.77
CA PRO A 261 9.63 14.42 -12.12
C PRO A 261 8.45 13.55 -11.69
N THR A 262 8.26 13.42 -10.38
CA THR A 262 7.07 12.80 -9.80
C THR A 262 5.87 13.48 -10.44
N ALA A 263 5.03 12.71 -11.10
CA ALA A 263 3.81 13.24 -11.69
C ALA A 263 2.91 13.72 -10.55
N THR A 264 2.98 15.00 -10.23
CA THR A 264 1.99 15.68 -9.40
C THR A 264 0.68 15.60 -10.18
N HIS A 265 -0.10 14.55 -9.95
CA HIS A 265 -1.42 14.38 -10.55
C HIS A 265 -2.41 15.24 -9.76
N PRO A 266 -2.87 16.41 -10.27
CA PRO A 266 -3.98 17.10 -9.64
C PRO A 266 -5.23 16.23 -9.79
N VAL A 267 -5.65 15.61 -8.70
CA VAL A 267 -6.95 14.93 -8.65
C VAL A 267 -8.01 16.01 -8.44
N ALA A 268 -8.64 16.42 -9.53
CA ALA A 268 -9.79 17.31 -9.47
C ALA A 268 -10.85 16.70 -8.53
N GLY A 269 -11.37 17.47 -7.58
CA GLY A 269 -12.43 17.01 -6.67
C GLY A 269 -11.97 16.25 -5.41
N ARG A 270 -10.66 16.20 -5.12
CA ARG A 270 -10.14 15.67 -3.85
C ARG A 270 -10.14 16.72 -2.74
N ARG A 271 -10.69 16.37 -1.58
CA ARG A 271 -10.64 17.14 -0.32
C ARG A 271 -10.10 16.24 0.79
N ILE A 272 -9.14 16.74 1.56
CA ILE A 272 -8.47 16.01 2.64
C ILE A 272 -8.63 16.82 3.93
N TYR A 273 -9.01 16.15 5.00
CA TYR A 273 -9.31 16.71 6.31
C TYR A 273 -8.42 16.05 7.35
N ILE A 274 -7.74 16.85 8.18
CA ILE A 274 -6.82 16.37 9.21
C ILE A 274 -7.33 16.77 10.58
N VAL A 275 -7.41 15.78 11.46
CA VAL A 275 -7.81 15.90 12.85
C VAL A 275 -6.62 15.52 13.70
N THR A 276 -5.95 16.49 14.30
CA THR A 276 -4.81 16.23 15.19
C THR A 276 -5.29 15.70 16.54
N VAL A 277 -4.64 14.65 17.04
CA VAL A 277 -4.99 14.04 18.33
C VAL A 277 -4.19 14.72 19.44
N SER A 278 -4.83 15.60 20.22
CA SER A 278 -4.15 16.42 21.24
C SER A 278 -3.49 15.61 22.36
N ASN A 279 -3.99 14.40 22.65
CA ASN A 279 -3.46 13.50 23.68
C ASN A 279 -2.53 12.40 23.11
N GLY A 280 -2.21 12.47 21.81
CA GLY A 280 -1.39 11.48 21.11
C GLY A 280 0.10 11.83 21.09
N LEU A 281 0.90 10.96 20.44
CA LEU A 281 2.28 11.30 20.11
C LEU A 281 2.30 12.47 19.11
N SER A 282 3.43 13.18 19.05
CA SER A 282 3.63 14.23 18.04
C SER A 282 3.34 13.70 16.64
N GLY A 283 2.52 14.41 15.88
CA GLY A 283 2.11 14.00 14.53
C GLY A 283 0.98 12.96 14.48
N ALA A 284 0.40 12.55 15.62
CA ALA A 284 -0.77 11.69 15.64
C ALA A 284 -2.01 12.42 15.10
N ALA A 285 -2.74 11.77 14.19
CA ALA A 285 -3.91 12.35 13.55
C ALA A 285 -4.82 11.29 12.93
N ASP A 286 -6.10 11.62 12.82
CA ASP A 286 -7.02 10.95 11.90
C ASP A 286 -7.12 11.81 10.63
N ILE A 287 -6.95 11.18 9.46
CA ILE A 287 -7.00 11.84 8.16
C ILE A 287 -8.15 11.26 7.36
N TYR A 288 -9.06 12.13 6.93
CA TYR A 288 -10.23 11.78 6.16
C TYR A 288 -10.12 12.35 4.75
N VAL A 289 -10.45 11.54 3.75
CA VAL A 289 -10.33 11.92 2.34
C VAL A 289 -11.66 11.69 1.64
N ARG A 290 -12.09 12.69 0.89
CA ARG A 290 -13.19 12.61 -0.07
C ARG A 290 -12.63 12.88 -1.46
N ALA A 291 -12.78 11.94 -2.39
CA ALA A 291 -12.37 12.15 -3.78
C ALA A 291 -13.51 11.79 -4.73
N THR A 292 -13.74 12.64 -5.73
CA THR A 292 -14.74 12.45 -6.79
C THR A 292 -14.05 12.43 -8.15
N GLY A 293 -14.51 11.60 -9.07
CA GLY A 293 -13.94 11.50 -10.44
C GLY A 293 -14.94 11.72 -11.55
#